data_AF-A0A8T2VM34-F1
#
_entry.id   AF-A0A8T2VM34-F1
#
_cell.length_a   1.000
_cell.length_b   1.000
_cell.length_c   1.000
_cell.angle_alpha   90.00
_cell.angle_beta   90.00
_cell.angle_gamma   90.00
#
_symmetry.space_group_name_H-M   'P 1'
#
loop_
_entity.id
_entity.type
_entity.pdbx_description
1 polymer ?
#
loop_
_entity_poly.entity_id
_entity_poly.type
_entity_poly.pdbx_seq_one_letter_code
_entity_poly.pdbx_strand_id
1 'polypeptide(L)' 'MDCLRGPHSSPSHLLCLVYFALLGAVMVVTVVANDPDPLQDICVADLNSTVKVNGHVCKAADMTTADDKRLRV' A
#
# COMPACT_ATOMS: atom_id res chain seq x y z
N MET A 1 22.27 27.51 8.14
CA MET A 1 22.20 26.03 8.29
C MET A 1 23.22 25.59 9.34
N ASP A 2 23.18 26.23 10.50
CA ASP A 2 24.30 26.28 11.45
C ASP A 2 24.18 25.21 12.56
N CYS A 3 23.17 24.33 12.47
CA CYS A 3 22.95 23.23 13.41
C CYS A 3 23.84 21.99 13.16
N LEU A 4 24.55 21.90 12.03
CA LEU A 4 25.36 20.73 11.64
C LEU A 4 26.78 20.70 12.25
N ARG A 5 27.15 21.68 13.09
CA ARG A 5 28.52 21.79 13.63
C ARG A 5 28.60 21.43 15.11
N GLY A 6 28.70 20.12 15.39
CA GLY A 6 29.27 19.55 16.62
C GLY A 6 28.56 19.86 17.96
N PRO A 7 28.88 19.12 19.04
CA PRO A 7 28.09 19.11 20.26
C PRO A 7 28.54 20.25 21.18
N HIS A 8 27.81 21.38 21.19
CA HIS A 8 28.00 22.39 22.22
C HIS A 8 26.70 23.12 22.56
N SER A 9 25.90 22.51 23.45
CA SER A 9 25.11 23.13 24.52
C SER A 9 24.56 24.57 24.34
N SER A 10 24.05 24.92 23.16
CA SER A 10 23.26 26.14 22.94
C SER A 10 21.77 25.80 22.76
N PRO A 11 20.85 26.66 23.23
CA PRO A 11 19.41 26.41 23.14
C PRO A 11 18.90 26.21 21.70
N SER A 12 19.67 26.65 20.71
CA SER A 12 19.42 26.44 19.28
C SER A 12 19.51 24.98 18.84
N HIS A 13 20.36 24.16 19.45
CA HIS A 13 20.46 22.74 19.09
C HIS A 13 19.25 21.93 19.55
N LEU A 14 18.72 22.23 20.74
CA LEU A 14 17.53 21.56 21.27
C LEU A 14 16.31 21.85 20.39
N LEU A 15 16.18 23.09 19.94
CA LEU A 15 15.09 23.54 19.06
C LEU A 15 15.20 22.90 17.66
N CYS A 16 16.41 22.77 17.12
CA CYS A 16 16.67 22.02 15.89
C CYS A 16 16.28 20.54 16.03
N LEU A 17 16.65 19.87 17.13
CA LEU A 17 16.30 18.46 17.37
C LEU A 17 14.78 18.24 17.50
N VAL A 18 14.09 19.12 18.23
CA VAL A 18 12.62 19.06 18.37
C VAL A 18 11.95 19.27 17.00
N TYR A 19 12.43 20.20 16.18
CA TYR A 19 11.90 20.44 14.85
C TYR A 19 12.05 19.22 13.91
N PHE A 20 13.23 18.60 13.88
CA PHE A 20 13.46 17.40 13.07
C PHE A 20 12.65 16.20 13.59
N ALA A 21 12.49 16.06 14.92
CA ALA A 21 11.66 15.01 15.50
C ALA A 21 10.17 15.17 15.15
N LEU A 22 9.65 16.40 15.20
CA LEU A 22 8.27 16.71 14.81
C LEU A 22 8.04 16.46 13.31
N LEU A 23 8.95 16.88 12.44
CA LEU A 23 8.87 16.58 11.00
C LEU A 23 8.89 15.07 10.72
N GLY A 24 9.78 14.33 11.37
CA GLY A 24 9.85 12.87 11.22
C GLY A 24 8.56 12.17 11.67
N ALA A 25 7.96 12.59 12.79
CA ALA A 25 6.72 12.03 13.30
C ALA A 25 5.53 12.23 12.33
N VAL A 26 5.44 13.38 11.65
CA VAL A 26 4.38 13.65 10.67
C VAL A 26 4.49 12.74 9.44
N MET A 27 5.71 12.45 8.97
CA MET A 27 5.93 11.63 7.77
C MET A 27 5.60 10.15 7.97
N VAL A 28 5.69 9.63 9.20
CA VAL A 28 5.38 8.22 9.51
C VAL A 28 3.87 7.94 9.42
N VAL A 29 3.02 8.95 9.60
CA VAL A 29 1.56 8.79 9.66
C VAL A 29 0.90 8.77 8.27
N THR A 30 1.59 9.17 7.20
CA THR A 30 0.96 9.43 5.89
C THR A 30 1.12 8.34 4.84
N VAL A 31 1.41 7.09 5.20
CA VAL A 31 1.42 5.98 4.23
C VAL A 31 0.01 5.39 4.09
N VAL A 32 -0.80 6.00 3.22
CA VAL A 32 -2.07 5.42 2.77
C VAL A 32 -1.87 4.88 1.36
N ALA A 33 -1.65 3.56 1.24
CA ALA A 33 -1.69 2.86 -0.03
C ALA A 33 -3.15 2.61 -0.40
N ASN A 34 -3.73 3.50 -1.20
CA ASN A 34 -5.02 3.29 -1.83
C ASN A 34 -4.74 2.76 -3.24
N ASP A 35 -4.91 1.46 -3.46
CA ASP A 35 -4.97 0.91 -4.81
C ASP A 35 -6.38 1.21 -5.36
N PRO A 36 -6.56 2.20 -6.27
CA PRO A 36 -7.83 2.37 -6.97
C PRO A 36 -8.17 1.07 -7.72
N ASP A 37 -9.47 0.83 -7.91
CA ASP A 37 -10.09 -0.40 -8.42
C ASP A 37 -9.17 -1.34 -9.22
N PRO A 38 -9.17 -2.66 -8.93
CA PRO A 38 -8.26 -3.61 -9.57
C PRO A 38 -8.59 -3.78 -11.06
N LEU A 39 -8.07 -2.90 -11.91
CA LEU A 39 -7.95 -3.10 -13.36
C LEU A 39 -6.80 -4.09 -13.69
N GLN A 40 -6.54 -5.08 -12.84
CA GLN A 40 -5.43 -6.03 -12.96
C GLN A 40 -5.95 -7.47 -12.80
N ASP A 41 -5.73 -8.29 -13.83
CA ASP A 41 -5.98 -9.73 -13.98
C ASP A 41 -6.77 -10.41 -12.83
N ILE A 42 -8.08 -10.25 -12.86
CA ILE A 42 -9.01 -11.01 -12.02
C ILE A 42 -9.38 -12.29 -12.78
N CYS A 43 -8.96 -13.45 -12.25
CA CYS A 43 -9.26 -14.75 -12.83
C CYS A 43 -9.91 -15.63 -11.75
N VAL A 44 -11.16 -15.31 -11.45
CA VAL A 44 -11.95 -15.99 -10.41
C VAL A 44 -12.45 -17.31 -10.97
N ALA A 45 -12.17 -18.41 -10.26
CA ALA A 45 -12.60 -19.74 -10.66
C ALA A 45 -14.11 -19.82 -10.88
N ASP A 46 -14.51 -20.25 -12.07
CA ASP A 46 -15.86 -20.72 -12.36
C ASP A 46 -15.97 -22.19 -11.95
N LEU A 47 -16.51 -22.40 -10.75
CA LEU A 47 -16.77 -23.73 -10.19
C LEU A 47 -17.93 -24.46 -10.89
N ASN A 48 -18.70 -23.78 -11.75
CA ASN A 48 -19.84 -24.36 -12.45
C ASN A 48 -19.52 -24.70 -13.92
N SER A 49 -18.27 -24.48 -14.37
CA SER A 49 -17.89 -24.79 -15.73
C SER A 49 -17.84 -26.29 -15.99
N THR A 50 -18.33 -26.68 -17.17
CA THR A 50 -18.25 -28.05 -17.68
C THR A 50 -16.96 -28.32 -18.45
N VAL A 51 -16.14 -27.29 -18.69
CA VAL A 51 -14.88 -27.38 -19.42
C VAL A 51 -13.76 -27.81 -18.47
N LYS A 52 -12.99 -28.82 -18.87
CA LYS A 52 -11.85 -29.33 -18.09
C LYS A 52 -10.54 -28.75 -18.59
N VAL A 53 -9.84 -28.07 -17.70
CA VAL A 53 -8.47 -27.55 -17.90
C VAL A 53 -7.61 -27.97 -16.71
N ASN A 54 -6.29 -27.75 -16.77
CA ASN A 54 -5.43 -27.94 -15.61
C ASN A 54 -5.55 -26.71 -14.70
N GLY A 55 -6.62 -26.70 -13.89
CA GLY A 55 -7.12 -25.55 -13.13
C GLY A 55 -8.65 -25.43 -13.26
N HIS A 56 -9.20 -24.27 -12.93
CA HIS A 56 -10.58 -23.92 -13.28
C HIS A 56 -10.59 -22.88 -14.40
N VAL A 57 -11.64 -22.89 -15.23
CA VAL A 57 -11.85 -21.75 -16.13
C VAL A 57 -12.24 -20.53 -15.29
N CYS A 58 -11.94 -19.34 -15.77
CA CYS A 58 -12.30 -18.12 -15.06
C CYS A 58 -13.72 -17.67 -15.44
N LYS A 59 -14.43 -17.06 -14.49
CA LYS A 59 -15.68 -16.34 -14.77
C LYS A 59 -15.44 -15.23 -15.79
N ALA A 60 -16.49 -14.90 -16.56
CA ALA A 60 -16.48 -13.72 -17.41
C ALA A 60 -16.37 -12.44 -16.57
N ALA A 61 -15.70 -11.40 -17.10
CA ALA A 61 -15.40 -10.19 -16.35
C ALA A 61 -16.67 -9.48 -15.82
N ASP A 62 -17.76 -9.54 -16.58
CA ASP A 62 -19.08 -9.01 -16.22
C ASP A 62 -19.83 -9.83 -15.15
N MET A 63 -19.40 -11.07 -14.90
CA MET A 63 -19.93 -11.96 -13.87
C MET A 63 -19.08 -11.95 -12.58
N THR A 64 -18.04 -11.11 -12.53
CA THR A 64 -17.23 -10.90 -11.32
C THR A 64 -17.84 -9.77 -10.49
N THR A 65 -17.81 -9.93 -9.16
CA THR A 65 -18.30 -8.92 -8.22
C THR A 65 -17.14 -8.23 -7.50
N ALA A 66 -17.40 -7.07 -6.89
CA ALA A 66 -16.39 -6.38 -6.09
C ALA A 66 -15.91 -7.23 -4.88
N ASP A 67 -16.64 -8.28 -4.49
CA ASP A 67 -16.24 -9.20 -3.42
C ASP A 67 -15.31 -10.32 -3.91
N ASP A 68 -15.20 -10.54 -5.23
CA ASP A 68 -14.29 -11.49 -5.87
C ASP A 68 -12.82 -10.99 -5.84
N LYS A 69 -12.38 -10.56 -4.67
CA LYS A 69 -11.03 -10.05 -4.42
C LYS A 69 -10.11 -11.24 -4.23
N ARG A 70 -9.38 -11.60 -5.29
CA ARG A 70 -8.18 -12.46 -5.24
C ARG A 70 -8.44 -13.98 -5.11
N LEU A 71 -9.41 -14.54 -5.82
CA LEU A 71 -9.42 -15.99 -6.05
C LEU A 71 -8.52 -16.30 -7.26
N ARG A 72 -7.39 -16.99 -7.05
CA ARG A 72 -6.56 -17.52 -8.14
C ARG A 72 -7.04 -18.93 -8.50
N VAL A 73 -7.27 -19.16 -9.78
CA VAL A 73 -7.54 -20.46 -10.43
C VAL A 73 -6.36 -21.41 -10.40
#